data_AF-A0A2G8CU02-F1
#
_entry.id   AF-A0A2G8CU02-F1
#
_cell.length_a   1.000
_cell.length_b   1.000
_cell.length_c   1.000
_cell.angle_alpha   90.00
_cell.angle_beta   90.00
_cell.angle_gamma   90.00
#
_symmetry.space_group_name_H-M   'P 1'
#
loop_
_entity.id
_entity.type
_entity.pdbx_description
1 polymer ?
#
loop_
_entity_poly.entity_id
_entity_poly.type
_entity_poly.pdbx_seq_one_letter_code
_entity_poly.pdbx_strand_id
1 'polypeptide(L)'
;MDQWANSVNGKYIDHDGFPAGNIYQCHDLWIDYLMRVAGGTQAMGYAPSGLTDSVFTNFPVNGLDAKVTRTSGTAGIRKGDVVFWANGSANYPYSHVAVALASPSGGNVLCMSQNPGPAQQLNLTLAGALGYLRPKNITAPITPTPRKKNNEMLMIHKPATSTTATQYAVFGPNFWLEFAGQTAANGFAAQVGANSVEASTHFWDHCKAAAGK
;
A
#
# COMPACT_ATOMS: atom_id res chain seq x y z
N MET A 1 1.47 1.97 2.38
CA MET A 1 0.94 0.59 2.40
C MET A 1 2.05 -0.45 2.32
N ASP A 2 2.82 -0.50 1.22
CA ASP A 2 3.88 -1.52 1.06
C ASP A 2 4.98 -1.43 2.12
N GLN A 3 5.38 -0.22 2.51
CA GLN A 3 6.30 -0.01 3.63
C GLN A 3 5.79 -0.62 4.94
N TRP A 4 4.49 -0.48 5.23
CA TRP A 4 3.90 -1.08 6.42
C TRP A 4 3.91 -2.60 6.33
N ALA A 5 3.40 -3.17 5.22
CA ALA A 5 3.37 -4.61 5.00
C ALA A 5 4.77 -5.24 5.11
N ASN A 6 5.79 -4.62 4.52
CA ASN A 6 7.19 -5.07 4.64
C ASN A 6 7.72 -4.97 6.07
N SER A 7 7.31 -3.95 6.83
CA SER A 7 7.79 -3.77 8.20
C SER A 7 7.24 -4.79 9.20
N VAL A 8 6.09 -5.41 8.89
CA VAL A 8 5.41 -6.39 9.75
C VAL A 8 5.62 -7.82 9.30
N ASN A 9 5.93 -8.06 8.02
CA ASN A 9 6.11 -9.40 7.47
C ASN A 9 7.18 -10.20 8.25
N GLY A 10 6.82 -11.42 8.65
CA GLY A 10 7.65 -12.33 9.46
C GLY A 10 7.69 -12.01 10.96
N LYS A 11 6.94 -11.02 11.46
CA LYS A 11 6.94 -10.62 12.87
C LYS A 11 5.68 -11.06 13.60
N TYR A 12 5.84 -11.39 14.88
CA TYR A 12 4.73 -11.46 15.82
C TYR A 12 4.43 -10.06 16.34
N ILE A 13 3.18 -9.66 16.23
CA ILE A 13 2.68 -8.35 16.66
C ILE A 13 1.67 -8.59 17.77
N ASP A 14 1.85 -7.89 18.88
CA ASP A 14 0.93 -7.85 20.01
C ASP A 14 0.75 -6.38 20.38
N HIS A 15 -0.50 -5.93 20.46
CA HIS A 15 -0.83 -4.58 20.92
C HIS A 15 -1.58 -4.59 22.25
N ASP A 16 -2.35 -5.62 22.57
CA ASP A 16 -3.26 -5.61 23.73
C ASP A 16 -3.01 -6.71 24.78
N GLY A 17 -2.16 -7.69 24.49
CA GLY A 17 -1.86 -8.81 25.38
C GLY A 17 -2.98 -9.84 25.50
N PHE A 18 -3.97 -9.82 24.59
CA PHE A 18 -5.14 -10.69 24.60
C PHE A 18 -5.24 -11.57 23.34
N PRO A 19 -5.91 -12.75 23.45
CA PRO A 19 -6.36 -13.40 24.67
C PRO A 19 -5.20 -14.05 25.44
N ALA A 20 -5.42 -14.29 26.73
CA ALA A 20 -4.47 -15.03 27.56
C ALA A 20 -4.16 -16.41 26.93
N GLY A 21 -2.88 -16.65 26.63
CA GLY A 21 -2.38 -17.91 26.07
C GLY A 21 -1.90 -17.84 24.62
N ASN A 22 -2.51 -17.01 23.78
CA ASN A 22 -2.00 -16.71 22.44
C ASN A 22 -2.23 -15.22 22.17
N ILE A 23 -1.22 -14.41 22.45
CA ILE A 23 -1.28 -12.94 22.37
C ILE A 23 -1.01 -12.39 20.97
N TYR A 24 -0.80 -13.25 19.97
CA TYR A 24 -0.50 -12.83 18.61
C TYR A 24 -1.67 -13.15 17.68
N GLN A 25 -2.67 -12.27 17.68
CA GLN A 25 -3.92 -12.46 16.95
C GLN A 25 -3.96 -11.72 15.62
N CYS A 26 -4.92 -12.08 14.78
CA CYS A 26 -5.27 -11.29 13.60
C CYS A 26 -5.72 -9.87 13.99
N HIS A 27 -6.31 -9.71 15.18
CA HIS A 27 -6.76 -8.43 15.72
C HIS A 27 -5.61 -7.46 16.01
N ASP A 28 -4.47 -7.94 16.52
CA ASP A 28 -3.28 -7.12 16.75
C ASP A 28 -2.76 -6.48 15.47
N LEU A 29 -2.74 -7.25 14.38
CA LEU A 29 -2.31 -6.74 13.08
C LEU A 29 -3.28 -5.67 12.56
N TRP A 30 -4.58 -5.80 12.84
CA TRP A 30 -5.56 -4.75 12.54
C TRP A 30 -5.31 -3.48 13.37
N ILE A 31 -5.03 -3.61 14.67
CA ILE A 31 -4.69 -2.47 15.54
C ILE A 31 -3.41 -1.77 15.04
N ASP A 32 -2.37 -2.53 14.70
CA ASP A 32 -1.13 -1.99 14.13
C ASP A 32 -1.39 -1.18 12.87
N TYR A 33 -2.21 -1.73 11.97
CA TYR A 33 -2.62 -1.09 10.73
C TYR A 33 -3.40 0.20 10.98
N LEU A 34 -4.37 0.15 11.89
CA LEU A 34 -5.18 1.30 12.28
C LEU A 34 -4.31 2.44 12.78
N MET A 35 -3.35 2.16 13.65
CA MET A 35 -2.44 3.16 14.22
C MET A 35 -1.47 3.73 13.19
N ARG A 36 -0.79 2.86 12.45
CA ARG A 36 0.36 3.26 11.60
C ARG A 36 -0.03 3.67 10.20
N VAL A 37 -1.22 3.27 9.73
CA VAL A 37 -1.67 3.53 8.35
C VAL A 37 -2.98 4.30 8.34
N ALA A 38 -4.01 3.87 9.06
CA ALA A 38 -5.30 4.55 9.05
C ALA A 38 -5.35 5.81 9.97
N GLY A 39 -4.30 6.03 10.76
CA GLY A 39 -4.14 7.20 11.63
C GLY A 39 -5.11 7.24 12.82
N GLY A 40 -5.57 6.07 13.27
CA GLY A 40 -6.36 5.89 14.49
C GLY A 40 -5.51 5.69 15.73
N THR A 41 -6.17 5.38 16.85
CA THR A 41 -5.52 4.94 18.09
C THR A 41 -5.83 3.47 18.34
N GLN A 42 -5.07 2.83 19.23
CA GLN A 42 -5.32 1.45 19.63
C GLN A 42 -6.76 1.22 20.13
N ALA A 43 -7.25 2.10 21.00
CA ALA A 43 -8.60 2.00 21.56
C ALA A 43 -9.72 2.05 20.51
N MET A 44 -9.49 2.73 19.37
CA MET A 44 -10.45 2.76 18.26
C MET A 44 -10.63 1.38 17.62
N GLY A 45 -9.63 0.50 17.72
CA GLY A 45 -9.61 -0.80 17.08
C GLY A 45 -10.29 -1.91 17.87
N TYR A 46 -10.50 -1.72 19.18
CA TYR A 46 -10.99 -2.77 20.08
C TYR A 46 -12.35 -3.33 19.70
N ALA A 47 -12.44 -4.66 19.73
CA ALA A 47 -13.63 -5.41 19.39
C ALA A 47 -14.62 -5.47 20.58
N PRO A 48 -15.88 -5.01 20.43
CA PRO A 48 -16.85 -5.01 21.53
C PRO A 48 -17.15 -6.37 22.17
N SER A 49 -17.04 -7.47 21.40
CA SER A 49 -17.38 -8.82 21.89
C SER A 49 -16.16 -9.71 22.16
N GLY A 50 -14.94 -9.16 22.09
CA GLY A 50 -13.69 -9.94 22.13
C GLY A 50 -13.38 -10.76 20.87
N LEU A 51 -14.28 -10.79 19.88
CA LEU A 51 -14.06 -11.39 18.56
C LEU A 51 -13.94 -10.29 17.51
N THR A 52 -13.00 -10.43 16.58
CA THR A 52 -12.61 -9.34 15.68
C THR A 52 -13.72 -8.91 14.72
N ASP A 53 -14.64 -9.81 14.36
CA ASP A 53 -15.80 -9.47 13.52
C ASP A 53 -16.74 -8.44 14.17
N SER A 54 -16.76 -8.37 15.50
CA SER A 54 -17.61 -7.43 16.22
C SER A 54 -17.27 -5.95 15.97
N VAL A 55 -16.04 -5.65 15.53
CA VAL A 55 -15.66 -4.31 15.02
C VAL A 55 -16.52 -3.94 13.82
N PHE A 56 -16.77 -4.91 12.93
CA PHE A 56 -17.48 -4.70 11.68
C PHE A 56 -19.01 -4.74 11.86
N THR A 57 -19.51 -5.71 12.62
CA THR A 57 -20.96 -5.89 12.83
C THR A 57 -21.56 -4.78 13.68
N ASN A 58 -20.83 -4.27 14.67
CA ASN A 58 -21.26 -3.15 15.53
C ASN A 58 -20.79 -1.78 15.04
N PHE A 59 -20.23 -1.69 13.83
CA PHE A 59 -19.71 -0.43 13.31
C PHE A 59 -20.79 0.67 13.24
N PRO A 60 -20.50 1.91 13.68
CA PRO A 60 -19.20 2.36 14.18
C PRO A 60 -18.95 1.98 15.64
N VAL A 61 -17.70 1.65 15.96
CA VAL A 61 -17.22 1.39 17.34
C VAL A 61 -16.15 2.42 17.68
N ASN A 62 -16.06 2.86 18.94
CA ASN A 62 -14.94 3.62 19.49
C ASN A 62 -14.49 4.87 18.67
N GLY A 63 -15.39 5.50 17.91
CA GLY A 63 -15.07 6.64 17.02
C GLY A 63 -14.30 6.26 15.74
N LEU A 64 -14.28 4.99 15.37
CA LEU A 64 -13.54 4.44 14.23
C LEU A 64 -14.02 5.01 12.88
N ASP A 65 -15.26 5.46 12.79
CA ASP A 65 -15.81 6.13 11.61
C ASP A 65 -15.10 7.45 11.28
N ALA A 66 -14.39 8.07 12.22
CA ALA A 66 -13.53 9.20 11.92
C ALA A 66 -12.34 8.83 10.99
N LYS A 67 -11.95 7.55 10.96
CA LYS A 67 -10.74 7.07 10.27
C LYS A 67 -11.02 6.17 9.08
N VAL A 68 -12.13 5.43 9.11
CA VAL A 68 -12.47 4.47 8.05
C VAL A 68 -13.92 4.61 7.59
N THR A 69 -14.25 3.98 6.47
CA THR A 69 -15.61 3.82 5.95
C THR A 69 -15.93 2.34 5.86
N ARG A 70 -17.12 1.93 6.30
CA ARG A 70 -17.57 0.53 6.20
C ARG A 70 -18.28 0.29 4.87
N THR A 71 -17.95 -0.81 4.20
CA THR A 71 -18.73 -1.34 3.08
C THR A 71 -19.06 -2.81 3.33
N SER A 72 -20.35 -3.16 3.26
CA SER A 72 -20.82 -4.55 3.38
C SER A 72 -20.62 -5.30 2.07
N GLY A 73 -20.33 -6.60 2.17
CA GLY A 73 -20.02 -7.43 1.01
C GLY A 73 -18.61 -7.18 0.46
N THR A 74 -18.24 -7.99 -0.52
CA THR A 74 -16.85 -8.08 -1.01
C THR A 74 -16.60 -7.32 -2.30
N ALA A 75 -17.66 -6.77 -2.91
CA ALA A 75 -17.56 -5.97 -4.11
C ALA A 75 -16.74 -4.70 -3.86
N GLY A 76 -15.71 -4.48 -4.68
CA GLY A 76 -14.90 -3.26 -4.61
C GLY A 76 -13.77 -3.28 -3.58
N ILE A 77 -13.51 -4.42 -2.92
CA ILE A 77 -12.28 -4.61 -2.12
C ILE A 77 -11.06 -4.27 -2.99
N ARG A 78 -10.11 -3.53 -2.42
CA ARG A 78 -8.84 -3.16 -3.03
C ARG A 78 -7.73 -3.11 -1.99
N LYS A 79 -6.49 -2.97 -2.48
CA LYS A 79 -5.31 -2.78 -1.64
C LYS A 79 -5.52 -1.67 -0.59
N GLY A 80 -5.26 -2.01 0.67
CA GLY A 80 -5.44 -1.13 1.83
C GLY A 80 -6.81 -1.23 2.51
N ASP A 81 -7.75 -2.01 1.98
CA ASP A 81 -8.97 -2.32 2.71
C ASP A 81 -8.69 -3.37 3.79
N VAL A 82 -9.41 -3.29 4.90
CA VAL A 82 -9.36 -4.29 5.97
C VAL A 82 -10.60 -5.15 5.89
N VAL A 83 -10.43 -6.42 5.57
CA VAL A 83 -11.50 -7.39 5.34
C VAL A 83 -11.80 -8.12 6.63
N PHE A 84 -13.08 -8.28 6.96
CA PHE A 84 -13.56 -8.97 8.15
C PHE A 84 -14.37 -10.20 7.76
N TRP A 85 -14.15 -11.32 8.43
CA TRP A 85 -14.89 -12.57 8.28
C TRP A 85 -15.72 -12.87 9.50
N ALA A 86 -16.94 -13.36 9.27
CA ALA A 86 -17.90 -13.64 10.31
C ALA A 86 -17.44 -14.76 11.23
N ASN A 87 -17.70 -14.60 12.53
CA ASN A 87 -17.71 -15.71 13.47
C ASN A 87 -18.68 -16.81 13.00
N GLY A 88 -18.31 -18.07 13.18
CA GLY A 88 -19.10 -19.23 12.75
C GLY A 88 -19.08 -19.52 11.24
N SER A 89 -18.25 -18.84 10.45
CA SER A 89 -18.06 -19.20 9.04
C SER A 89 -17.22 -20.47 8.90
N ALA A 90 -17.48 -21.27 7.87
CA ALA A 90 -16.80 -22.56 7.66
C ALA A 90 -15.26 -22.45 7.56
N ASN A 91 -14.75 -21.36 6.98
CA ASN A 91 -13.31 -21.14 6.82
C ASN A 91 -12.69 -20.36 8.00
N TYR A 92 -13.51 -19.63 8.76
CA TYR A 92 -13.06 -18.79 9.88
C TYR A 92 -14.03 -18.95 11.06
N PRO A 93 -14.00 -20.10 11.76
CA PRO A 93 -15.00 -20.43 12.78
C PRO A 93 -14.99 -19.47 13.97
N TYR A 94 -13.87 -18.76 14.21
CA TYR A 94 -13.68 -17.82 15.32
C TYR A 94 -13.52 -16.37 14.87
N SER A 95 -14.11 -16.00 13.72
CA SER A 95 -13.89 -14.73 13.01
C SER A 95 -12.45 -14.51 12.52
N HIS A 96 -12.27 -13.58 11.58
CA HIS A 96 -10.93 -13.21 11.11
C HIS A 96 -10.90 -11.77 10.62
N VAL A 97 -9.72 -11.16 10.63
CA VAL A 97 -9.47 -9.86 10.02
C VAL A 97 -8.12 -9.87 9.32
N ALA A 98 -8.03 -9.24 8.14
CA ALA A 98 -6.78 -9.14 7.41
C ALA A 98 -6.78 -7.89 6.50
N VAL A 99 -5.59 -7.39 6.16
CA VAL A 99 -5.45 -6.20 5.31
C VAL A 99 -5.18 -6.62 3.87
N ALA A 100 -6.04 -6.24 2.93
CA ALA A 100 -5.90 -6.53 1.52
C ALA A 100 -4.64 -5.87 0.93
N LEU A 101 -3.82 -6.66 0.24
CA LEU A 101 -2.62 -6.24 -0.48
C LEU A 101 -2.87 -6.08 -1.99
N ALA A 102 -3.99 -6.61 -2.48
CA ALA A 102 -4.43 -6.53 -3.87
C ALA A 102 -5.96 -6.51 -3.97
N SER A 103 -6.49 -6.30 -5.17
CA SER A 103 -7.90 -6.56 -5.46
C SER A 103 -8.18 -8.07 -5.46
N PRO A 104 -9.41 -8.51 -5.14
CA PRO A 104 -9.77 -9.92 -5.21
C PRO A 104 -9.61 -10.54 -6.60
N SER A 105 -9.28 -11.82 -6.64
CA SER A 105 -9.25 -12.66 -7.84
C SER A 105 -9.67 -14.09 -7.50
N GLY A 106 -10.54 -14.68 -8.33
CA GLY A 106 -10.97 -16.08 -8.16
C GLY A 106 -11.60 -16.38 -6.79
N GLY A 107 -12.38 -15.44 -6.23
CA GLY A 107 -13.00 -15.60 -4.90
C GLY A 107 -12.04 -15.48 -3.72
N ASN A 108 -10.78 -15.11 -3.95
CA ASN A 108 -9.76 -14.93 -2.94
C ASN A 108 -9.21 -13.50 -2.97
N VAL A 109 -8.52 -13.10 -1.91
CA VAL A 109 -7.80 -11.83 -1.81
C VAL A 109 -6.44 -12.07 -1.17
N LEU A 110 -5.38 -11.53 -1.78
CA LEU A 110 -4.07 -11.49 -1.16
C LEU A 110 -4.10 -10.51 0.01
N CYS A 111 -3.77 -10.97 1.21
CA CYS A 111 -3.83 -10.19 2.43
C CYS A 111 -2.53 -10.29 3.24
N MET A 112 -2.23 -9.26 4.03
CA MET A 112 -1.35 -9.37 5.19
C MET A 112 -2.20 -9.84 6.38
N SER A 113 -1.80 -10.94 7.01
CA SER A 113 -2.56 -11.65 8.04
C SER A 113 -1.65 -12.20 9.13
N GLN A 114 -2.12 -12.22 10.38
CA GLN A 114 -1.46 -12.89 11.51
C GLN A 114 -2.40 -13.95 12.10
N ASN A 115 -1.84 -14.97 12.77
CA ASN A 115 -2.53 -16.17 13.29
C ASN A 115 -3.19 -16.99 12.15
N PRO A 116 -2.56 -18.10 11.70
CA PRO A 116 -1.93 -19.15 12.53
C PRO A 116 -0.42 -19.03 12.79
N GLY A 117 0.24 -17.96 12.35
CA GLY A 117 1.67 -17.74 12.57
C GLY A 117 2.00 -16.25 12.69
N PRO A 118 3.27 -15.86 12.51
CA PRO A 118 3.63 -14.45 12.44
C PRO A 118 2.90 -13.77 11.27
N ALA A 119 2.84 -12.44 11.30
CA ALA A 119 2.27 -11.65 10.21
C ALA A 119 2.93 -12.04 8.88
N GLN A 120 2.12 -12.44 7.91
CA GLN A 120 2.58 -12.95 6.62
C GLN A 120 1.55 -12.69 5.53
N GLN A 121 2.00 -12.77 4.27
CA GLN A 121 1.11 -12.68 3.12
C GLN A 121 0.40 -14.01 2.90
N LEU A 122 -0.94 -13.99 2.88
CA LEU A 122 -1.77 -15.16 2.62
C LEU A 122 -2.82 -14.83 1.57
N ASN A 123 -3.08 -15.76 0.66
CA ASN A 123 -4.24 -15.66 -0.21
C ASN A 123 -5.44 -16.26 0.53
N LEU A 124 -6.38 -15.39 0.94
CA LEU A 124 -7.51 -15.75 1.80
C LEU A 124 -8.81 -15.84 0.99
N THR A 125 -9.61 -16.85 1.25
CA THR A 125 -10.94 -17.00 0.63
C THR A 125 -11.89 -15.92 1.14
N LEU A 126 -12.68 -15.33 0.25
CA LEU A 126 -13.73 -14.39 0.60
C LEU A 126 -15.02 -15.06 1.08
N ALA A 127 -15.10 -16.39 1.06
CA ALA A 127 -16.24 -17.11 1.61
C ALA A 127 -16.34 -16.88 3.13
N GLY A 128 -17.46 -16.31 3.57
CA GLY A 128 -17.69 -15.91 4.96
C GLY A 128 -17.25 -14.47 5.29
N ALA A 129 -16.74 -13.70 4.32
CA ALA A 129 -16.41 -12.29 4.52
C ALA A 129 -17.69 -11.45 4.69
N LEU A 130 -17.72 -10.63 5.74
CA LEU A 130 -18.79 -9.67 6.03
C LEU A 130 -18.70 -8.43 5.14
N GLY A 131 -17.48 -8.02 4.83
CA GLY A 131 -17.16 -6.85 4.03
C GLY A 131 -15.82 -6.26 4.46
N TYR A 132 -15.65 -4.96 4.25
CA TYR A 132 -14.38 -4.30 4.52
C TYR A 132 -14.50 -2.88 5.11
N LEU A 133 -13.49 -2.50 5.88
CA LEU A 133 -13.25 -1.14 6.32
C LEU A 133 -12.18 -0.51 5.44
N ARG A 134 -12.47 0.67 4.92
CA ARG A 134 -11.56 1.44 4.05
C ARG A 134 -11.06 2.68 4.76
N PRO A 135 -9.75 2.81 5.02
CA PRO A 135 -9.17 4.03 5.58
C PRO A 135 -9.48 5.26 4.71
N LYS A 136 -9.88 6.35 5.36
CA LYS A 136 -10.19 7.63 4.71
C LYS A 136 -8.93 8.39 4.28
N ASN A 137 -7.84 8.22 5.02
CA ASN A 137 -6.56 8.89 4.81
C ASN A 137 -5.65 8.12 3.83
N ILE A 138 -5.94 6.86 3.56
CA ILE A 138 -5.42 6.18 2.38
C ILE A 138 -6.31 6.63 1.24
N THR A 139 -5.97 7.81 0.69
CA THR A 139 -6.35 8.09 -0.69
C THR A 139 -6.05 6.82 -1.48
N ALA A 140 -7.02 6.39 -2.30
CA ALA A 140 -6.80 5.32 -3.27
C ALA A 140 -5.37 5.46 -3.82
N PRO A 141 -4.65 4.36 -4.16
CA PRO A 141 -3.41 4.52 -4.91
C PRO A 141 -3.72 5.59 -5.94
N ILE A 142 -2.94 6.67 -5.92
CA ILE A 142 -2.97 7.59 -7.04
C ILE A 142 -2.77 6.65 -8.22
N THR A 143 -3.86 6.29 -8.90
CA THR A 143 -3.78 6.09 -10.33
C THR A 143 -3.12 7.39 -10.70
N PRO A 144 -1.84 7.41 -11.10
CA PRO A 144 -1.28 8.64 -11.60
C PRO A 144 -2.32 9.06 -12.62
N THR A 145 -2.93 10.23 -12.40
CA THR A 145 -3.85 10.77 -13.40
C THR A 145 -3.04 10.64 -14.69
N PRO A 146 -3.51 9.90 -15.73
CA PRO A 146 -2.82 9.91 -16.99
C PRO A 146 -2.55 11.36 -17.28
N ARG A 147 -1.25 11.67 -17.43
CA ARG A 147 -0.73 13.03 -17.50
C ARG A 147 -1.70 13.80 -18.37
N LYS A 148 -2.37 14.82 -17.80
CA LYS A 148 -3.29 15.66 -18.58
C LYS A 148 -2.52 16.01 -19.85
N LYS A 149 -3.08 15.59 -20.98
CA LYS A 149 -2.58 15.80 -22.34
C LYS A 149 -1.76 17.10 -22.36
N ASN A 150 -0.45 16.98 -22.67
CA ASN A 150 0.53 18.05 -22.97
C ASN A 150 1.75 18.21 -22.06
N ASN A 151 1.90 17.46 -20.96
CA ASN A 151 3.20 17.39 -20.30
C ASN A 151 3.70 15.97 -20.46
N GLU A 152 4.60 15.68 -21.40
CA GLU A 152 5.36 14.41 -21.43
C GLU A 152 6.73 14.63 -20.79
N MET A 153 7.24 13.61 -20.08
CA MET A 153 8.50 13.68 -19.35
C MET A 153 9.38 12.69 -20.07
N LEU A 154 10.46 13.18 -20.66
CA LEU A 154 11.37 12.34 -21.42
C LEU A 154 12.63 12.12 -20.58
N MET A 155 13.07 10.88 -20.55
CA MET A 155 14.38 10.53 -20.03
C MET A 155 15.37 10.55 -21.19
N ILE A 156 16.47 11.28 -21.03
CA ILE A 156 17.56 11.35 -22.00
C ILE A 156 18.88 10.94 -21.37
N HIS A 157 19.79 10.49 -22.21
CA HIS A 157 21.16 10.21 -21.82
C HIS A 157 22.15 10.75 -22.84
N LYS A 158 23.36 11.10 -22.41
CA LYS A 158 24.45 11.47 -23.32
C LYS A 158 25.81 11.02 -22.78
N PRO A 159 26.80 10.79 -23.65
CA PRO A 159 28.18 10.61 -23.21
C PRO A 159 28.65 11.84 -22.41
N ALA A 160 29.34 11.63 -21.29
CA ALA A 160 29.99 12.71 -20.56
C ALA A 160 31.16 13.27 -21.40
N THR A 161 31.39 14.58 -21.31
CA THR A 161 32.41 15.29 -22.09
C THR A 161 33.85 14.97 -21.68
N SER A 162 34.08 14.32 -20.53
CA SER A 162 35.41 14.06 -19.97
C SER A 162 35.64 12.65 -19.43
N THR A 163 34.64 11.76 -19.53
CA THR A 163 34.74 10.38 -19.03
C THR A 163 33.94 9.43 -19.93
N THR A 164 34.21 8.13 -19.87
CA THR A 164 33.35 7.09 -20.46
C THR A 164 31.98 6.98 -19.77
N ALA A 165 31.70 7.82 -18.77
CA ALA A 165 30.44 7.79 -18.04
C ALA A 165 29.31 8.39 -18.89
N THR A 166 28.13 7.79 -18.79
CA THR A 166 26.92 8.33 -19.40
C THR A 166 26.19 9.20 -18.38
N GLN A 167 25.79 10.41 -18.77
CA GLN A 167 24.93 11.27 -17.99
C GLN A 167 23.47 10.99 -18.33
N TYR A 168 22.60 11.06 -17.33
CA TYR A 168 21.17 10.80 -17.48
C TYR A 168 20.39 11.96 -16.88
N ALA A 169 19.28 12.33 -17.53
CA ALA A 169 18.35 13.31 -17.01
C ALA A 169 16.90 12.97 -17.36
N VAL A 170 15.97 13.47 -16.56
CA VAL A 170 14.55 13.56 -16.91
C VAL A 170 14.18 15.03 -16.99
N PHE A 171 13.46 15.40 -18.05
CA PHE A 171 13.01 16.76 -18.25
C PHE A 171 11.53 16.84 -18.67
N GLY A 172 10.95 18.02 -18.48
CA GLY A 172 9.63 18.40 -18.94
C GLY A 172 9.44 19.92 -18.82
N PRO A 173 8.25 20.47 -19.11
CA PRO A 173 8.00 21.90 -18.95
C PRO A 173 8.34 22.36 -17.53
N ASN A 174 9.29 23.30 -17.41
CA ASN A 174 9.80 23.85 -16.14
C ASN A 174 10.38 22.81 -15.15
N PHE A 175 10.88 21.69 -15.65
CA PHE A 175 11.42 20.62 -14.80
C PHE A 175 12.70 20.01 -15.38
N TRP A 176 13.71 19.88 -14.52
CA TRP A 176 14.99 19.26 -14.83
C TRP A 176 15.55 18.50 -13.63
N LEU A 177 15.91 17.24 -13.84
CA LEU A 177 16.54 16.38 -12.85
C LEU A 177 17.69 15.60 -13.50
N GLU A 178 18.91 15.80 -12.99
CA GLU A 178 20.09 15.01 -13.36
C GLU A 178 20.33 13.90 -12.34
N PHE A 179 20.69 12.72 -12.82
CA PHE A 179 21.03 11.59 -11.95
C PHE A 179 22.52 11.58 -11.62
N ALA A 180 22.86 11.16 -10.40
CA ALA A 180 24.23 11.02 -9.93
C ALA A 180 25.03 9.89 -10.61
N GLY A 181 24.45 9.18 -11.57
CA GLY A 181 25.10 8.11 -12.34
C GLY A 181 24.12 7.06 -12.86
N GLN A 182 24.63 6.11 -13.63
CA GLN A 182 23.85 5.06 -14.29
C GLN A 182 23.03 4.21 -13.31
N THR A 183 23.58 3.85 -12.15
CA THR A 183 22.86 3.06 -11.14
C THR A 183 21.59 3.77 -10.65
N ALA A 184 21.68 5.08 -10.38
CA ALA A 184 20.53 5.87 -9.95
C ALA A 184 19.49 6.03 -11.09
N ALA A 185 19.97 6.23 -12.32
CA ALA A 185 19.12 6.33 -13.51
C ALA A 185 18.37 5.02 -13.78
N ASN A 186 19.05 3.86 -13.71
CA ASN A 186 18.44 2.54 -13.88
C ASN A 186 17.41 2.24 -12.78
N GLY A 187 17.74 2.57 -11.53
CA GLY A 187 16.81 2.42 -10.40
C GLY A 187 15.53 3.24 -10.58
N PHE A 188 15.66 4.47 -11.09
CA PHE A 188 14.50 5.30 -11.44
C PHE A 188 13.71 4.71 -12.62
N ALA A 189 14.38 4.37 -13.72
CA ALA A 189 13.76 3.81 -14.93
C ALA A 189 12.94 2.54 -14.64
N ALA A 190 13.48 1.65 -13.79
CA ALA A 190 12.79 0.43 -13.36
C ALA A 190 11.50 0.71 -12.56
N GLN A 191 11.43 1.83 -11.82
CA GLN A 191 10.24 2.20 -11.04
C GLN A 191 9.15 2.84 -11.91
N VAL A 192 9.52 3.59 -12.95
CA VAL A 192 8.57 4.33 -13.79
C VAL A 192 8.28 3.66 -15.14
N GLY A 193 8.91 2.53 -15.45
CA GLY A 193 8.78 1.86 -16.74
C GLY A 193 9.29 2.69 -17.92
N ALA A 194 10.26 3.58 -17.67
CA ALA A 194 10.80 4.49 -18.69
C ALA A 194 12.01 3.88 -19.39
N ASN A 195 12.20 4.29 -20.65
CA ASN A 195 13.46 4.11 -21.39
C ASN A 195 14.10 5.49 -21.60
N SER A 196 15.42 5.52 -21.68
CA SER A 196 16.15 6.73 -22.04
C SER A 196 16.44 6.78 -23.53
N VAL A 197 16.45 7.99 -24.10
CA VAL A 197 16.86 8.24 -25.49
C VAL A 197 18.23 8.90 -25.49
N GLU A 198 19.12 8.47 -26.37
CA GLU A 198 20.41 9.15 -26.54
C GLU A 198 20.19 10.54 -27.12
N ALA A 199 20.77 11.55 -26.48
CA ALA A 199 20.65 12.95 -26.83
C ALA A 199 22.01 13.54 -27.20
N SER A 200 22.03 14.42 -28.19
CA SER A 200 23.20 15.25 -28.44
C SER A 200 23.41 16.26 -27.30
N THR A 201 24.65 16.72 -27.11
CA THR A 201 24.97 17.77 -26.14
C THR A 201 24.13 19.04 -26.37
N HIS A 202 23.92 19.42 -27.64
CA HIS A 202 23.11 20.57 -27.99
C HIS A 202 21.64 20.42 -27.56
N PHE A 203 21.04 19.24 -27.75
CA PHE A 203 19.67 18.97 -27.31
C PHE A 203 19.55 18.95 -25.79
N TRP A 204 20.54 18.39 -25.10
CA TRP A 204 20.63 18.39 -23.65
C TRP A 204 20.65 19.81 -23.07
N ASP A 205 21.54 20.66 -23.57
CA ASP A 205 21.68 22.05 -23.09
C ASP A 205 20.40 22.87 -23.37
N HIS A 206 19.77 22.65 -24.53
CA HIS A 206 18.49 23.25 -24.86
C HIS A 206 17.38 22.88 -23.85
N CYS A 207 17.26 21.59 -23.52
CA CYS A 207 16.24 21.11 -22.57
C CYS A 207 16.48 21.63 -21.15
N LYS A 208 17.75 21.70 -20.72
CA LYS A 208 18.14 22.22 -19.42
C LYS A 208 17.79 23.71 -19.29
N ALA A 209 18.14 24.51 -20.30
CA ALA A 209 17.81 25.93 -20.35
C ALA A 209 16.28 26.15 -20.38
N ALA A 210 15.54 25.37 -21.18
CA ALA A 210 14.08 25.45 -21.27
C ALA A 210 13.37 25.09 -19.95
N ALA A 211 14.02 24.32 -19.07
CA ALA A 211 13.53 24.02 -17.73
C ALA A 211 13.88 25.09 -16.68
N GLY A 212 14.58 26.16 -17.07
CA GLY A 212 15.01 27.24 -16.17
C GLY A 212 16.23 26.89 -15.31
N LYS A 213 17.14 26.06 -15.84
CA LYS A 213 18.38 25.61 -15.17
C LYS A 213 19.63 25.90 -16.00
#